data_AF-A0A0C2C902-F1
#
_entry.id   AF-A0A0C2C902-F1
#
_cell.length_a   1.000
_cell.length_b   1.000
_cell.length_c   1.000
_cell.angle_alpha   90.00
_cell.angle_beta   90.00
_cell.angle_gamma   90.00
#
_symmetry.space_group_name_H-M   'P 1'
#
loop_
_entity.id
_entity.type
_entity.pdbx_description
1 polymer ?
#
loop_
_entity_poly.entity_id
_entity_poly.type
_entity_poly.pdbx_seq_one_letter_code
_entity_poly.pdbx_strand_id
1 'polypeptide(L)'
;MLGITHLTQVRAGIRSSTPREQSKIRDAAAYARLSKIRWTGHVMRFNDNRWTRAVSDWTPRDVKRTIGGPPTRWSDFFTKSLKDRYDALRVPRTDRIHWTTLARERDKWKDCWRPLDTSEDQRESRRSR
;
A
#
# COMPACT_ATOMS: atom_id res chain seq x y z
N MET A 1 4.71 17.17 -17.96
CA MET A 1 5.39 18.04 -16.98
C MET A 1 4.81 19.44 -17.10
N LEU A 2 4.47 20.11 -16.00
CA LEU A 2 3.73 21.39 -16.03
C LEU A 2 4.56 22.61 -16.42
N GLY A 3 5.88 22.46 -16.59
CA GLY A 3 6.77 23.57 -16.99
C GLY A 3 6.96 24.68 -15.95
N ILE A 4 6.32 24.58 -14.78
CA ILE A 4 6.41 25.58 -13.71
C ILE A 4 7.63 25.27 -12.84
N THR A 5 8.56 26.23 -12.75
CA THR A 5 9.72 26.13 -11.84
C THR A 5 9.31 26.45 -10.40
N HIS A 6 10.08 25.97 -9.42
CA HIS A 6 9.84 26.25 -8.01
C HIS A 6 9.83 27.76 -7.70
N LEU A 7 10.71 28.53 -8.35
CA LEU A 7 10.78 29.99 -8.17
C LEU A 7 9.49 30.68 -8.65
N THR A 8 8.96 30.27 -9.81
CA THR A 8 7.69 30.77 -10.34
C THR A 8 6.53 30.42 -9.41
N GLN A 9 6.55 29.19 -8.85
CA GLN A 9 5.55 28.72 -7.92
C GLN A 9 5.50 29.55 -6.63
N VAL A 10 6.67 29.83 -6.03
CA VAL A 10 6.78 30.63 -4.80
C VAL A 10 6.35 32.08 -5.04
N ARG A 11 6.80 32.70 -6.14
CA ARG A 11 6.43 34.09 -6.49
C ARG A 11 4.94 34.27 -6.73
N ALA A 12 4.28 33.27 -7.31
CA ALA A 12 2.84 33.28 -7.56
C ALA A 12 2.00 32.80 -6.37
N GLY A 13 2.62 32.46 -5.23
CA GLY A 13 1.90 31.95 -4.05
C GLY A 13 1.17 30.63 -4.30
N ILE A 14 1.61 29.84 -5.28
CA ILE A 14 0.92 28.61 -5.69
C ILE A 14 1.20 27.50 -4.68
N ARG A 15 0.14 26.98 -4.07
CA ARG A 15 0.20 25.87 -3.11
C ARG A 15 0.79 24.61 -3.76
N SER A 16 1.57 23.84 -3.01
CA SER A 16 2.20 22.59 -3.46
C SER A 16 1.23 21.50 -3.91
N SER A 17 -0.05 21.59 -3.52
CA SER A 17 -1.12 20.69 -3.98
C SER A 17 -1.51 20.95 -5.44
N THR A 18 -1.44 22.20 -5.91
CA THR A 18 -1.95 22.62 -7.22
C THR A 18 -1.22 21.93 -8.38
N PRO A 19 0.13 21.84 -8.42
CA PRO A 19 0.83 21.07 -9.45
C PRO A 19 0.52 19.57 -9.41
N ARG A 20 0.25 19.01 -8.23
CA ARG A 20 -0.12 17.58 -8.10
C ARG A 20 -1.49 17.32 -8.73
N GLU A 21 -2.45 18.19 -8.46
CA GLU A 21 -3.80 18.11 -9.04
C GLU A 21 -3.79 18.32 -10.56
N GLN A 22 -3.04 19.31 -11.04
CA GLN A 22 -2.90 19.59 -12.48
C GLN A 22 -2.17 18.49 -13.25
N SER A 23 -1.13 17.89 -12.65
CA SER A 23 -0.31 16.88 -13.33
C SER A 23 -1.03 15.53 -13.47
N LYS A 24 -2.10 15.28 -12.70
CA LYS A 24 -2.83 14.00 -12.66
C LYS A 24 -1.92 12.79 -12.38
N ILE A 25 -0.72 13.03 -11.85
CA ILE A 25 0.23 11.98 -11.52
C ILE A 25 -0.26 11.28 -10.26
N ARG A 26 -0.34 9.95 -10.33
CA ARG A 26 -0.71 9.14 -9.17
C ARG A 26 0.30 9.35 -8.05
N ASP A 27 -0.18 9.47 -6.82
CA ASP A 27 0.70 9.57 -5.66
C ASP A 27 1.69 8.41 -5.61
N ALA A 28 2.97 8.74 -5.56
CA ALA A 28 4.07 7.76 -5.60
C ALA A 28 4.04 6.85 -4.36
N ALA A 29 3.70 7.40 -3.19
CA ALA A 29 3.60 6.63 -1.96
C ALA A 29 2.42 5.65 -2.01
N ALA A 30 1.24 6.10 -2.46
CA ALA A 30 0.09 5.22 -2.69
C ALA A 30 0.42 4.12 -3.70
N TYR A 31 1.10 4.45 -4.81
CA TYR A 31 1.49 3.45 -5.81
C TYR A 31 2.48 2.41 -5.26
N ALA A 32 3.49 2.84 -4.51
CA ALA A 32 4.47 1.94 -3.91
C ALA A 32 3.80 0.97 -2.91
N ARG A 33 2.86 1.48 -2.09
CA ARG A 33 2.06 0.68 -1.16
C ARG A 33 1.23 -0.38 -1.89
N LEU A 34 0.48 0.02 -2.92
CA LEU A 34 -0.34 -0.91 -3.71
C LEU A 34 0.50 -1.94 -4.46
N SER A 35 1.65 -1.53 -5.01
CA SER A 35 2.59 -2.44 -5.68
C SER A 35 3.13 -3.49 -4.70
N LYS A 36 3.51 -3.08 -3.49
CA LYS A 36 3.93 -3.99 -2.42
C LYS A 36 2.84 -5.01 -2.07
N ILE A 37 1.60 -4.56 -1.91
CA ILE A 37 0.45 -5.44 -1.64
C ILE A 37 0.22 -6.45 -2.77
N ARG A 38 0.24 -5.99 -4.02
CA ARG A 38 0.03 -6.85 -5.20
C ARG A 38 1.12 -7.90 -5.32
N TRP A 39 2.37 -7.48 -5.16
CA TRP A 39 3.52 -8.36 -5.19
C TRP A 39 3.44 -9.42 -4.09
N THR A 40 3.17 -9.04 -2.84
CA THR A 40 3.10 -10.02 -1.74
C THR A 40 1.95 -11.02 -1.92
N GLY A 41 0.78 -10.55 -2.37
CA GLY A 41 -0.32 -11.46 -2.70
C GLY A 41 0.04 -12.43 -3.81
N HIS A 42 0.77 -11.97 -4.83
CA HIS A 42 1.27 -12.84 -5.90
C HIS A 42 2.28 -13.88 -5.35
N VAL A 43 3.23 -13.44 -4.53
CA VAL A 43 4.28 -14.28 -3.95
C VAL A 43 3.71 -15.36 -3.02
N MET A 44 2.74 -15.02 -2.17
CA MET A 44 2.17 -15.96 -1.19
C MET A 44 1.33 -17.08 -1.81
N ARG A 45 0.96 -16.95 -3.09
CA ARG A 45 0.21 -17.98 -3.84
C ARG A 45 1.11 -19.02 -4.48
N PHE A 46 2.41 -18.76 -4.58
CA PHE A 46 3.34 -19.81 -5.01
C PHE A 46 3.54 -20.82 -3.89
N ASN A 47 3.51 -22.11 -4.25
CA ASN A 47 3.81 -23.20 -3.32
C ASN A 47 5.33 -23.39 -3.10
N ASP A 48 6.13 -22.70 -3.91
CA ASP A 48 7.58 -22.81 -3.88
C ASP A 48 8.15 -22.02 -2.69
N ASN A 49 8.90 -22.70 -1.81
CA ASN A 49 9.68 -22.08 -0.73
C ASN A 49 10.91 -21.28 -1.23
N ARG A 50 10.86 -20.72 -2.44
CA ARG A 50 11.94 -19.93 -3.04
C ARG A 50 12.18 -18.64 -2.25
N TRP A 51 13.36 -18.05 -2.44
CA TRP A 51 13.85 -16.81 -1.83
C TRP A 51 12.81 -15.68 -1.75
N THR A 52 11.85 -15.63 -2.68
CA THR A 52 10.76 -14.65 -2.73
C THR A 52 9.90 -14.61 -1.46
N ARG A 53 9.68 -15.77 -0.81
CA ARG A 53 8.97 -15.82 0.47
C ARG A 53 9.85 -15.28 1.60
N ALA A 54 11.14 -15.63 1.59
CA ALA A 54 12.11 -15.11 2.56
C ALA A 54 12.30 -13.59 2.48
N VAL A 55 12.12 -12.97 1.30
CA VAL A 55 12.10 -11.50 1.17
C VAL A 55 10.97 -10.90 2.00
N SER A 56 9.81 -11.55 2.10
CA SER A 56 8.67 -11.09 2.93
C SER A 56 9.02 -10.98 4.41
N ASP A 57 9.78 -11.95 4.91
CA ASP A 57 10.21 -12.04 6.31
C ASP A 57 11.57 -11.35 6.56
N TRP A 58 12.15 -10.74 5.51
CA TRP A 58 13.46 -10.11 5.58
C TRP A 58 13.47 -8.96 6.59
N THR A 59 14.52 -8.95 7.40
CA THR A 59 14.76 -7.94 8.42
C THR A 59 15.91 -7.03 7.94
N PRO A 60 15.71 -5.71 7.85
CA PRO A 60 16.77 -4.79 7.44
C PRO A 60 17.96 -4.85 8.42
N ARG A 61 19.19 -4.97 7.91
CA ARG A 61 20.40 -5.07 8.75
C ARG A 61 20.87 -3.71 9.29
N ASP A 62 20.72 -2.65 8.50
CA ASP A 62 21.34 -1.35 8.77
C ASP A 62 20.36 -0.29 9.33
N VAL A 63 19.13 -0.69 9.66
CA VAL A 63 18.13 0.24 10.22
C VAL A 63 18.23 0.24 11.74
N LYS A 64 18.53 1.41 12.32
CA LYS A 64 18.52 1.59 13.78
C LYS A 64 17.14 1.21 14.34
N ARG A 65 17.11 0.16 15.17
CA ARG A 65 15.92 -0.28 15.89
C ARG A 65 15.42 0.80 16.84
N THR A 66 14.11 0.86 17.05
CA THR A 66 13.56 1.61 18.19
C THR A 66 14.10 0.99 19.49
N ILE A 67 14.51 1.83 20.44
CA ILE A 67 15.02 1.37 21.74
C ILE A 67 13.99 0.43 22.39
N GLY A 68 14.42 -0.77 22.77
CA GLY A 68 13.58 -1.81 23.39
C GLY A 68 12.75 -2.67 22.43
N GLY A 69 12.72 -2.36 21.12
CA GLY A 69 11.91 -3.11 20.14
C GLY A 69 12.72 -4.02 19.22
N PRO A 70 12.11 -5.10 18.68
CA PRO A 70 12.69 -5.85 17.58
C PRO A 70 12.77 -4.97 16.30
N PRO A 71 13.68 -5.28 15.36
CA PRO A 71 13.79 -4.52 14.12
C PRO A 71 12.53 -4.70 13.25
N THR A 72 12.05 -3.61 12.65
CA THR A 72 10.85 -3.62 11.79
C THR A 72 11.10 -4.47 10.56
N ARG A 73 10.32 -5.54 10.41
CA ARG A 73 10.35 -6.43 9.25
C ARG A 73 9.48 -5.87 8.14
N TRP A 74 9.76 -6.30 6.92
CA TRP A 74 8.95 -5.89 5.78
C TRP A 74 7.51 -6.40 5.87
N SER A 75 7.30 -7.59 6.46
CA SER A 75 6.00 -8.19 6.78
C SER A 75 5.17 -7.42 7.80
N ASP A 76 5.81 -6.68 8.72
CA ASP A 76 5.12 -5.95 9.80
C ASP A 76 4.20 -4.87 9.24
N PHE A 77 4.49 -4.39 8.02
CA PHE A 77 3.60 -3.56 7.24
C PHE A 77 2.21 -4.20 7.07
N PHE A 78 2.13 -5.49 6.72
CA PHE A 78 0.85 -6.15 6.50
C PHE A 78 0.11 -6.36 7.81
N THR A 79 0.82 -6.77 8.86
CA THR A 79 0.24 -6.95 10.20
C THR A 79 -0.35 -5.64 10.70
N LYS A 80 0.41 -4.53 10.60
CA LYS A 80 -0.07 -3.20 11.03
C LYS A 80 -1.22 -2.72 10.16
N SER A 81 -1.07 -2.73 8.83
CA SER A 81 -2.09 -2.19 7.93
C SER A 81 -3.39 -3.00 7.92
N LEU A 82 -3.34 -4.33 8.10
CA LEU A 82 -4.56 -5.13 8.26
C LEU A 82 -5.19 -4.91 9.62
N LYS A 83 -4.41 -4.77 10.68
CA LYS A 83 -4.93 -4.44 12.01
C LYS A 83 -5.68 -3.10 11.98
N ASP A 84 -5.06 -2.05 11.42
CA ASP A 84 -5.66 -0.73 11.28
C ASP A 84 -7.00 -0.80 10.51
N ARG A 85 -7.07 -1.64 9.46
CA ARG A 85 -8.31 -1.86 8.72
C ARG A 85 -9.35 -2.68 9.45
N TYR A 86 -8.97 -3.75 10.13
CA TYR A 86 -9.91 -4.52 10.95
C TYR A 86 -10.49 -3.65 12.05
N ASP A 87 -9.68 -2.75 12.62
CA ASP A 87 -10.13 -1.77 13.61
C ASP A 87 -11.09 -0.74 12.98
N ALA A 88 -10.78 -0.22 11.78
CA ALA A 88 -11.67 0.69 11.04
C ALA A 88 -13.00 0.04 10.64
N LEU A 89 -12.98 -1.24 10.26
CA LEU A 89 -14.16 -2.04 9.91
C LEU A 89 -14.88 -2.63 11.14
N ARG A 90 -14.36 -2.40 12.35
CA ARG A 90 -14.87 -2.98 13.62
C ARG A 90 -15.01 -4.51 13.58
N VAL A 91 -14.10 -5.19 12.89
CA VAL A 91 -14.07 -6.66 12.79
C VAL A 91 -13.69 -7.26 14.14
N PRO A 92 -14.49 -8.20 14.68
CA PRO A 92 -14.18 -8.92 15.92
C PRO A 92 -12.80 -9.56 15.89
N ARG A 93 -12.11 -9.62 17.03
CA ARG A 93 -10.76 -10.22 17.10
C ARG A 93 -10.74 -11.70 16.69
N THR A 94 -11.83 -12.43 16.92
CA THR A 94 -12.02 -13.83 16.51
C THR A 94 -11.96 -14.02 15.00
N ASP A 95 -12.37 -13.00 14.24
CA ASP A 95 -12.54 -13.09 12.80
C ASP A 95 -11.32 -12.54 12.05
N ARG A 96 -10.28 -12.10 12.80
CA ARG A 96 -9.04 -11.56 12.22
C ARG A 96 -8.15 -12.70 11.76
N ILE A 97 -8.04 -12.83 10.44
CA ILE A 97 -7.17 -13.82 9.81
C ILE A 97 -5.75 -13.25 9.67
N HIS A 98 -4.74 -14.09 9.95
CA HIS A 98 -3.34 -13.74 9.72
C HIS A 98 -3.07 -13.45 8.24
N TRP A 99 -2.25 -12.43 7.96
CA TRP A 99 -2.10 -11.90 6.61
C TRP A 99 -1.56 -12.91 5.59
N THR A 100 -0.76 -13.89 6.01
CA THR A 100 -0.22 -14.94 5.12
C THR A 100 -1.32 -15.86 4.59
N THR A 101 -2.28 -16.22 5.45
CA THR A 101 -3.46 -17.02 5.07
C THR A 101 -4.36 -16.22 4.14
N LEU A 102 -4.60 -14.96 4.48
CA LEU A 102 -5.40 -14.05 3.66
C LEU A 102 -4.79 -13.81 2.27
N ALA A 103 -3.45 -13.70 2.17
CA ALA A 103 -2.76 -13.43 0.92
C ALA A 103 -2.85 -14.58 -0.11
N ARG A 104 -2.95 -15.83 0.38
CA ARG A 104 -3.16 -17.02 -0.45
C ARG A 104 -4.50 -16.95 -1.18
N GLU A 105 -5.55 -16.52 -0.49
CA GLU A 105 -6.87 -16.36 -1.08
C GLU A 105 -6.92 -15.08 -1.93
N ARG A 106 -6.90 -15.24 -3.26
CA ARG A 106 -6.79 -14.10 -4.19
C ARG A 106 -7.86 -13.05 -3.98
N ASP A 107 -9.11 -13.47 -3.85
CA ASP A 107 -10.23 -12.55 -3.83
C ASP A 107 -10.37 -11.89 -2.46
N LYS A 108 -10.21 -12.64 -1.36
CA LYS A 108 -10.10 -12.06 -0.01
C LYS A 108 -8.93 -11.08 0.11
N TRP A 109 -7.76 -11.39 -0.46
CA TRP A 109 -6.64 -10.46 -0.49
C TRP A 109 -7.03 -9.16 -1.20
N LYS A 110 -7.60 -9.26 -2.41
CA LYS A 110 -8.03 -8.08 -3.16
C LYS A 110 -9.06 -7.25 -2.39
N ASP A 111 -10.08 -7.90 -1.84
CA ASP A 111 -11.19 -7.24 -1.16
C ASP A 111 -10.74 -6.54 0.11
N CYS A 112 -9.84 -7.15 0.89
CA CYS A 112 -9.25 -6.46 2.02
C CYS A 112 -8.57 -5.16 1.58
N TRP A 113 -7.82 -5.16 0.47
CA TRP A 113 -7.12 -3.96 -0.01
C TRP A 113 -7.97 -3.04 -0.90
N ARG A 114 -9.28 -3.27 -1.03
CA ARG A 114 -10.16 -2.29 -1.68
C ARG A 114 -10.21 -1.00 -0.85
N PRO A 115 -10.22 0.16 -1.49
CA PRO A 115 -10.50 1.41 -0.79
C PRO A 115 -11.84 1.28 -0.05
N LEU A 116 -11.84 1.64 1.24
CA LEU A 116 -13.03 1.54 2.10
C LEU A 116 -14.12 2.56 1.71
N ASP A 117 -13.71 3.64 1.03
CA ASP A 117 -14.59 4.57 0.33
C ASP A 117 -13.78 5.19 -0.80
N THR A 118 -14.10 4.85 -2.05
CA THR A 118 -13.83 5.75 -3.17
C THR A 118 -14.81 5.46 -4.29
N SER A 119 -15.72 6.41 -4.49
CA SER A 119 -16.48 6.69 -5.70
C SER A 119 -15.55 7.00 -6.91
N GLU A 120 -14.49 6.22 -7.13
CA GLU A 120 -13.56 6.38 -8.26
C GLU A 120 -13.76 5.31 -9.34
N ASP A 121 -14.53 4.25 -9.05
CA ASP A 121 -14.85 3.18 -10.02
C ASP A 121 -15.79 3.64 -11.16
N GLN A 122 -16.39 4.84 -11.08
CA GLN A 122 -17.19 5.42 -12.16
C GLN A 122 -16.34 5.99 -13.32
N ARG A 123 -15.02 6.15 -13.17
CA ARG A 123 -14.17 6.76 -14.21
C ARG A 123 -13.52 5.78 -15.18
N GLU A 124 -13.39 4.50 -14.84
CA GLU A 124 -12.79 3.49 -15.73
C GLU A 124 -13.83 2.91 -16.71
N SER A 125 -15.12 2.87 -16.34
CA SER A 125 -16.21 2.32 -17.18
C SER A 125 -16.49 3.13 -18.47
N ARG A 126 -16.06 4.40 -18.54
CA ARG A 126 -16.28 5.27 -19.71
C ARG A 126 -15.18 5.21 -20.77
N ARG A 127 -14.16 4.36 -20.61
CA ARG A 127 -13.05 4.20 -21.58
C ARG A 127 -13.09 2.92 -22.39
N SER A 128 -14.09 2.07 -22.16
CA SER A 128 -14.36 0.88 -22.97
C SER A 128 -15.72 1.00 -23.65
N ARG A 129 -15.81 1.89 -24.65
CA ARG A 129 -16.79 1.82 -25.72
C ARG A 129 -16.31 2.60 -26.93
#